data_AF-A0A2M6ZRQ9-F1
#
_entry.id   AF-A0A2M6ZRQ9-F1
#
_cell.length_a   1.000
_cell.length_b   1.000
_cell.length_c   1.000
_cell.angle_alpha   90.00
_cell.angle_beta   90.00
_cell.angle_gamma   90.00
#
_symmetry.space_group_name_H-M   'P 1'
#
loop_
_entity.id
_entity.type
_entity.pdbx_description
1 polymer ?
#
loop_
_entity_poly.entity_id
_entity_poly.type
_entity_poly.pdbx_seq_one_letter_code
_entity_poly.pdbx_strand_id
1 'polypeptide(L)' 'MVDRGVVYAGSRDGKIYRVESTGTGATHSIVADVESSINPTPAMLNNTIYFGADNGRVYARDIIGTASTEKWSFP' A
#
# COMPACT_ATOMS: atom_id res chain seq x y z
N MET A 1 2.20 3.39 7.38
CA MET A 1 3.10 4.54 7.09
C MET A 1 2.27 5.76 6.72
N VAL A 2 2.85 6.96 6.76
CA VAL A 2 2.19 8.20 6.31
C VAL A 2 3.12 8.92 5.34
N ASP A 3 2.59 9.37 4.19
CA ASP A 3 3.30 10.22 3.23
C ASP A 3 2.37 11.37 2.80
N ARG A 4 2.84 12.61 2.90
CA ARG A 4 2.09 13.83 2.49
C ARG A 4 0.65 13.91 3.05
N GLY A 5 0.45 13.45 4.28
CA GLY A 5 -0.88 13.46 4.93
C GLY A 5 -1.79 12.30 4.52
N VAL A 6 -1.31 11.38 3.68
CA VAL A 6 -2.00 10.15 3.28
C VAL A 6 -1.47 8.98 4.10
N VAL A 7 -2.37 8.21 4.70
CA VAL A 7 -2.03 7.00 5.44
C VAL A 7 -2.05 5.82 4.48
N TYR A 8 -1.01 4.98 4.52
CA TYR A 8 -1.00 3.69 3.84
C TYR A 8 -0.90 2.57 4.87
N ALA A 9 -1.86 1.66 4.84
CA ALA A 9 -1.99 0.55 5.77
C ALA A 9 -2.10 -0.77 5.02
N GLY A 10 -1.13 -1.66 5.25
CA GLY A 10 -1.25 -3.06 4.86
C GLY A 10 -2.19 -3.81 5.81
N SER A 11 -2.93 -4.75 5.27
CA SER A 11 -3.91 -5.55 6.00
C SER A 11 -3.72 -7.04 5.74
N ARG A 12 -4.17 -7.86 6.69
CA ARG A 12 -4.11 -9.33 6.61
C ARG A 12 -5.04 -9.91 5.56
N ASP A 13 -5.96 -9.12 5.02
CA ASP A 13 -6.77 -9.49 3.85
C ASP A 13 -6.02 -9.34 2.51
N GLY A 14 -4.73 -8.98 2.56
CA GLY A 14 -3.85 -8.89 1.41
C GLY A 14 -3.91 -7.58 0.65
N LYS A 15 -4.53 -6.56 1.25
CA LYS A 15 -4.69 -5.23 0.63
C LYS A 15 -3.83 -4.17 1.29
N ILE A 16 -3.44 -3.18 0.49
CA ILE A 16 -2.97 -1.89 1.01
C ILE A 16 -4.07 -0.86 0.80
N TYR A 17 -4.50 -0.28 1.91
CA TYR A 17 -5.43 0.83 1.96
C TYR A 17 -4.67 2.15 1.95
N ARG A 18 -5.04 3.03 1.02
CA ARG A 18 -4.67 4.43 0.99
C ARG A 18 -5.83 5.21 1.61
N VAL A 19 -5.59 5.87 2.74
CA VAL A 19 -6.62 6.57 3.52
C VAL A 19 -6.25 8.05 3.61
N GLU A 20 -7.22 8.91 3.29
CA GLU A 20 -7.08 10.37 3.40
C GLU A 20 -8.17 10.94 4.30
N SER A 21 -7.81 11.95 5.08
CA SER A 21 -8.80 12.69 5.86
C SER A 21 -9.57 13.66 4.96
N THR A 22 -10.87 13.76 5.19
CA THR A 22 -11.74 14.80 4.61
C THR A 22 -11.99 15.95 5.58
N GLY A 23 -11.28 16.00 6.72
CA GLY A 23 -11.50 16.94 7.82
C GLY A 23 -12.61 16.53 8.78
N THR A 24 -13.73 15.99 8.26
CA THR A 24 -14.86 15.48 9.06
C THR A 24 -14.97 13.95 9.05
N GLY A 25 -14.09 13.27 8.32
CA GLY A 25 -14.06 11.82 8.18
C GLY A 25 -12.83 11.36 7.40
N ALA A 26 -12.95 10.21 6.74
CA ALA A 26 -11.90 9.67 5.89
C ALA A 26 -12.48 8.97 4.66
N THR A 27 -11.75 9.04 3.55
CA THR A 27 -11.97 8.22 2.35
C THR A 27 -10.84 7.22 2.22
N HIS A 28 -11.08 6.13 1.50
CA HIS A 28 -10.02 5.17 1.19
C HIS A 28 -10.09 4.65 -0.25
N SER A 29 -8.94 4.22 -0.76
CA SER A 29 -8.81 3.43 -1.98
C SER A 29 -7.86 2.25 -1.75
N ILE A 30 -7.94 1.24 -2.62
CA ILE A 30 -7.05 0.07 -2.58
C ILE A 30 -5.94 0.32 -3.59
N VAL A 31 -4.69 0.26 -3.13
CA VAL A 31 -3.49 0.47 -3.97
C VAL A 31 -2.65 -0.80 -4.13
N ALA A 32 -3.02 -1.88 -3.48
CA ALA A 32 -2.48 -3.20 -3.75
C ALA A 32 -3.49 -4.25 -3.30
N ASP A 33 -3.53 -5.36 -4.03
CA ASP A 33 -4.21 -6.59 -3.66
C ASP A 33 -3.31 -7.72 -4.16
N VAL A 34 -2.76 -8.51 -3.23
CA VAL A 34 -1.78 -9.56 -3.54
C VAL A 34 -2.21 -10.94 -3.03
N GLU A 35 -3.49 -11.07 -2.65
CA GLU A 35 -4.11 -12.32 -2.19
C GLU A 35 -3.33 -13.04 -1.07
N SER A 36 -2.54 -12.29 -0.30
CA SER A 36 -1.72 -12.81 0.78
C SER A 36 -1.54 -11.75 1.85
N SER A 37 -1.65 -12.16 3.11
CA SER A 37 -1.59 -11.29 4.27
C SER A 37 -0.37 -10.36 4.25
N ILE A 38 -0.62 -9.06 4.42
CA ILE A 38 0.39 -8.02 4.57
C ILE A 38 0.47 -7.68 6.05
N ASN A 39 1.38 -8.33 6.78
CA ASN A 39 1.73 -7.97 8.16
C ASN A 39 2.74 -6.83 8.30
N PRO A 40 3.72 -6.61 7.40
CA PRO A 40 4.70 -5.54 7.61
C PRO A 40 4.11 -4.16 7.31
N THR A 41 4.60 -3.14 8.02
CA THR A 41 4.30 -1.75 7.67
C THR A 41 4.95 -1.41 6.32
N PRO A 42 4.21 -0.93 5.31
CA PRO A 42 4.81 -0.57 4.03
C PRO A 42 5.82 0.59 4.15
N ALA A 43 6.81 0.63 3.28
CA ALA A 43 7.77 1.72 3.14
C ALA A 43 7.50 2.52 1.85
N MET A 44 7.82 3.82 1.84
CA MET A 44 7.65 4.70 0.68
C MET A 44 8.98 5.32 0.28
N LEU A 45 9.32 5.26 -1.00
CA LEU A 45 10.45 5.98 -1.59
C LEU A 45 10.10 6.38 -3.02
N ASN A 46 10.27 7.66 -3.36
CA ASN A 46 10.05 8.18 -4.71
C ASN A 46 8.70 7.76 -5.34
N ASN A 47 7.61 7.88 -4.58
CA ASN A 47 6.26 7.47 -4.99
C ASN A 47 6.07 5.97 -5.23
N THR A 48 7.05 5.14 -4.88
CA THR A 48 6.94 3.68 -4.87
C THR A 48 6.68 3.20 -3.44
N ILE A 49 5.63 2.41 -3.26
CA ILE A 49 5.36 1.69 -2.01
C ILE A 49 5.96 0.29 -2.07
N TYR A 50 6.65 -0.10 -0.99
CA TYR A 50 7.32 -1.38 -0.84
C TYR A 50 6.73 -2.13 0.35
N PHE A 51 6.46 -3.41 0.17
CA PHE A 51 5.87 -4.24 1.23
C PHE A 51 6.15 -5.71 0.98
N GLY A 52 6.27 -6.47 2.07
CA GLY A 52 6.29 -7.93 2.03
C GLY A 52 4.89 -8.49 2.29
N ALA A 53 4.65 -9.71 1.82
CA ALA A 53 3.47 -10.49 2.18
C ALA A 53 3.86 -11.88 2.69
N ASP A 54 2.94 -12.54 3.38
CA ASP A 54 3.17 -13.85 4.01
C ASP A 54 3.39 -15.00 2.98
N ASN A 55 3.19 -14.73 1.68
CA ASN A 55 3.57 -15.63 0.58
C ASN A 55 5.07 -15.63 0.27
N GLY A 56 5.89 -14.95 1.08
CA GLY A 56 7.34 -14.88 0.94
C GLY A 56 7.83 -13.79 -0.02
N ARG A 57 6.92 -13.11 -0.73
CA ARG A 57 7.29 -12.15 -1.78
C ARG A 57 7.41 -10.73 -1.26
N VAL A 58 8.27 -9.95 -1.91
CA VAL A 58 8.37 -8.50 -1.76
C VAL A 58 7.82 -7.82 -3.01
N TYR A 59 7.00 -6.79 -2.82
CA TYR A 59 6.33 -6.06 -3.88
C TYR A 59 6.77 -4.61 -3.90
N ALA A 60 6.85 -4.06 -5.11
CA ALA A 60 6.96 -2.63 -5.35
C ALA A 60 5.82 -2.17 -6.26
N ARG A 61 5.09 -1.15 -5.81
CA ARG A 61 3.98 -0.55 -6.56
C ARG A 61 4.21 0.95 -6.69
N ASP A 62 4.18 1.47 -7.91
CA ASP A 62 4.23 2.92 -8.13
C ASP A 62 2.83 3.51 -7.90
N ILE A 63 2.74 4.51 -7.03
CA ILE A 63 1.49 5.20 -6.70
C ILE A 63 1.23 6.30 -7.72
N ILE A 64 0.00 6.34 -8.25
CA ILE A 64 -0.46 7.32 -9.24
C ILE A 64 -1.81 7.87 -8.77
N GLY A 65 -1.77 8.96 -7.99
CA GLY A 65 -2.96 9.52 -7.34
C GLY A 65 -3.58 8.54 -6.34
N THR A 66 -4.82 8.11 -6.60
CA THR A 66 -5.55 7.10 -5.80
C THR A 66 -5.35 5.67 -6.29
N ALA A 67 -4.68 5.49 -7.44
CA ALA A 67 -4.40 4.22 -8.07
C ALA A 67 -2.92 3.83 -7.89
N SER A 68 -2.56 2.64 -8.38
CA SER A 68 -1.17 2.19 -8.46
C SER A 68 -0.94 1.27 -9.66
N THR A 69 0.32 1.07 -10.01
CA THR A 69 0.75 0.04 -10.96
C THR A 69 1.84 -0.84 -10.35
N GLU A 70 1.94 -2.08 -10.79
CA GLU A 70 3.09 -2.92 -10.47
C GLU A 70 4.37 -2.35 -11.07
N LYS A 71 5.39 -2.22 -10.22
CA LYS A 71 6.76 -1.90 -10.62
C LYS A 71 7.57 -3.18 -10.75
N TRP A 72 7.51 -4.04 -9.73
CA TRP A 72 8.07 -5.39 -9.73
C TRP A 72 7.56 -6.19 -8.53
N SER A 73 7.74 -7.51 -8.58
CA SER A 73 7.68 -8.39 -7.42
C SER A 73 8.89 -9.32 -7.39
N PHE A 74 9.37 -9.64 -6.19
CA PHE A 74 10.54 -10.49 -5.95
C PHE A 74 10.15 -11.66 -5.04
N PRO A 75 10.58 -12.90 -5.34
CA PRO A 75 10.26 -14.09 -4.55
C PRO A 75 11.04 -14.20 -3.24
#